data_AF-A0A4S8IG02-F1
#
_entry.id   AF-A0A4S8IG02-F1
#
_cell.length_a   1.000
_cell.length_b   1.000
_cell.length_c   1.000
_cell.angle_alpha   90.00
_cell.angle_beta   90.00
_cell.angle_gamma   90.00
#
_symmetry.space_group_name_H-M   'P 1'
#
loop_
_entity.id
_entity.type
_entity.pdbx_description
1 polymer ?
#
loop_
_entity_poly.entity_id
_entity_poly.type
_entity_poly.pdbx_seq_one_letter_code
_entity_poly.pdbx_strand_id
1 'polypeptide(L)'
;MPPPSSILHGTIIDQFRSRDEAHELASEIWLAVINNLEENKHTFLLLKRFAQEGDLFLPFPYSRSYKVLWRVFKKLFTDFRDCLSRADFYDVLACAKSMFQPIPSTWLGY
;
A
#
# COMPACT_ATOMS: atom_id res chain seq x y z
N MET A 1 -4.93 19.29 -35.74
CA MET A 1 -5.69 18.03 -35.64
C MET A 1 -5.43 17.45 -34.25
N PRO A 2 -6.45 17.26 -33.40
CA PRO A 2 -6.25 16.52 -32.16
C PRO A 2 -6.06 15.02 -32.48
N PRO A 3 -5.30 14.26 -31.66
CA PRO A 3 -5.06 12.85 -31.94
C PRO A 3 -6.35 12.03 -31.77
N PRO A 4 -6.53 10.95 -32.54
CA PRO A 4 -7.73 10.12 -32.46
C PRO A 4 -7.80 9.47 -31.08
N SER A 5 -8.85 9.80 -30.34
CA SER A 5 -9.17 9.23 -29.04
C SER A 5 -9.33 7.72 -29.16
N SER A 6 -8.29 6.97 -28.83
CA SER A 6 -8.37 5.52 -28.69
C SER A 6 -9.29 5.20 -27.51
N ILE A 7 -10.43 4.59 -27.84
CA ILE A 7 -11.56 4.16 -26.98
C ILE A 7 -11.17 3.22 -25.80
N LEU A 8 -9.89 2.98 -25.58
CA LEU A 8 -9.36 2.00 -24.62
C LEU A 8 -8.45 2.58 -23.53
N HIS A 9 -8.28 3.90 -23.41
CA HIS A 9 -7.36 4.50 -22.41
C HIS A 9 -7.97 4.63 -20.99
N GLY A 10 -8.92 3.78 -20.62
CA GLY A 10 -9.51 3.84 -19.30
C GLY A 10 -10.17 2.52 -18.95
N THR A 11 -9.66 1.88 -17.91
CA THR A 11 -10.38 0.81 -17.20
C THR A 11 -11.78 1.31 -16.84
N ILE A 12 -12.77 0.43 -16.71
CA ILE A 12 -14.19 0.77 -16.50
C ILE A 12 -14.41 1.91 -15.48
N ILE A 13 -13.59 1.98 -14.43
CA ILE A 13 -13.63 3.02 -13.39
C ILE A 13 -13.34 4.43 -13.94
N ASP A 14 -12.40 4.56 -14.87
CA ASP A 14 -11.96 5.84 -15.46
C ASP A 14 -13.00 6.43 -16.43
N GLN A 15 -14.02 5.65 -16.81
CA GLN A 15 -15.10 6.09 -17.70
C GLN A 15 -16.27 6.75 -16.94
N PHE A 16 -16.36 6.55 -15.62
CA PHE A 16 -17.48 7.04 -14.81
C PHE A 16 -17.09 8.10 -13.77
N ARG A 17 -15.79 8.32 -13.54
CA ARG A 17 -15.27 9.23 -12.51
C ARG A 17 -14.03 9.96 -12.99
N SER A 18 -13.75 11.11 -12.36
CA SER A 18 -12.47 11.77 -12.59
C SER A 18 -11.32 10.86 -12.13
N ARG A 19 -10.15 10.99 -12.77
CA ARG A 19 -8.95 10.19 -12.47
C ARG A 19 -8.57 10.24 -10.99
N ASP A 20 -8.76 11.39 -10.35
CA ASP A 20 -8.47 11.60 -8.93
C ASP A 20 -9.51 10.91 -8.03
N GLU A 21 -10.79 10.96 -8.39
CA GLU A 21 -11.86 10.23 -7.70
C GLU A 21 -11.70 8.71 -7.81
N ALA A 22 -11.26 8.22 -8.96
CA ALA A 22 -10.97 6.80 -9.19
C ALA A 22 -9.80 6.32 -8.30
N HIS A 23 -8.73 7.11 -8.24
CA HIS A 23 -7.57 6.83 -7.40
C HIS A 23 -7.91 6.88 -5.90
N GLU A 24 -8.70 7.86 -5.45
CA GLU A 24 -9.10 7.93 -4.04
C GLU A 24 -10.03 6.77 -3.68
N LEU A 25 -11.01 6.42 -4.53
CA LEU A 25 -11.87 5.25 -4.31
C LEU A 25 -11.05 3.95 -4.22
N ALA A 26 -10.07 3.78 -5.11
CA ALA A 26 -9.18 2.62 -5.07
C ALA A 26 -8.39 2.57 -3.75
N SER A 27 -7.92 3.73 -3.28
CA SER A 27 -7.24 3.85 -1.98
C SER A 27 -8.14 3.45 -0.81
N GLU A 28 -9.39 3.91 -0.81
CA GLU A 28 -10.39 3.54 0.22
C GLU A 28 -10.69 2.04 0.23
N ILE A 29 -10.87 1.44 -0.95
CA ILE A 29 -11.08 -0.01 -1.09
C ILE A 29 -9.87 -0.77 -0.52
N TRP A 30 -8.64 -0.39 -0.86
CA TRP A 30 -7.44 -1.02 -0.33
C TRP A 30 -7.33 -0.89 1.19
N LEU A 31 -7.64 0.28 1.75
CA LEU A 31 -7.66 0.50 3.19
C LEU A 31 -8.70 -0.42 3.86
N ALA A 32 -9.91 -0.50 3.30
CA ALA A 32 -10.94 -1.40 3.79
C ALA A 32 -10.48 -2.86 3.76
N VAL A 33 -9.89 -3.33 2.66
CA VAL A 33 -9.35 -4.69 2.55
C VAL A 33 -8.30 -4.93 3.63
N ILE A 34 -7.25 -4.10 3.73
CA ILE A 34 -6.15 -4.29 4.68
C ILE A 34 -6.64 -4.28 6.14
N ASN A 35 -7.61 -3.40 6.45
CA ASN A 35 -8.20 -3.31 7.78
C ASN A 35 -8.94 -4.59 8.17
N ASN A 36 -9.60 -5.24 7.22
CA ASN A 36 -10.41 -6.44 7.45
C ASN A 36 -9.66 -7.77 7.25
N LEU A 37 -8.37 -7.74 6.87
CA LEU A 37 -7.57 -8.96 6.82
C LEU A 37 -7.38 -9.55 8.23
N GLU A 38 -7.67 -10.84 8.37
CA GLU A 38 -7.48 -11.63 9.59
C GLU A 38 -6.01 -11.64 10.04
N GLU A 39 -5.78 -11.72 11.35
CA GLU A 39 -4.45 -11.82 11.94
C GLU A 39 -3.93 -13.25 11.90
N ASN A 40 -3.39 -13.65 10.75
CA ASN A 40 -2.80 -14.96 10.55
C ASN A 40 -1.47 -14.88 9.77
N LYS A 41 -0.75 -15.99 9.72
CA LYS A 41 0.56 -16.08 9.05
C LYS A 41 0.48 -15.73 7.55
N HIS A 42 -0.63 -16.03 6.89
CA HIS A 42 -0.81 -15.71 5.48
C HIS A 42 -0.90 -14.18 5.27
N THR A 43 -1.72 -13.49 6.08
CA THR A 43 -1.81 -12.03 6.08
C THR A 43 -0.46 -11.37 6.36
N PHE A 44 0.31 -11.88 7.32
CA PHE A 44 1.66 -11.38 7.59
C PHE A 44 2.56 -11.43 6.34
N LEU A 45 2.64 -12.58 5.67
CA LEU A 45 3.46 -12.75 4.47
C LEU A 45 3.00 -11.84 3.33
N LEU A 46 1.68 -11.67 3.17
CA LEU A 46 1.09 -10.78 2.18
C LEU A 46 1.48 -9.32 2.44
N LEU A 47 1.34 -8.84 3.67
CA LEU A 47 1.66 -7.47 4.05
C LEU A 47 3.17 -7.21 3.94
N LYS A 48 4.01 -8.16 4.33
CA LYS A 48 5.47 -8.06 4.18
C LYS A 48 5.85 -7.90 2.70
N ARG A 49 5.24 -8.67 1.81
CA ARG A 49 5.43 -8.54 0.38
C ARG A 49 5.00 -7.17 -0.14
N PHE A 50 3.85 -6.67 0.32
CA PHE A 50 3.38 -5.33 -0.04
C PHE A 50 4.33 -4.22 0.41
N ALA A 51 4.93 -4.35 1.60
CA ALA A 51 5.92 -3.40 2.09
C ALA A 51 7.21 -3.38 1.24
N GLN A 52 7.62 -4.53 0.71
CA GLN A 52 8.81 -4.67 -0.15
C GLN A 52 8.56 -4.17 -1.58
N GLU A 53 7.36 -4.42 -2.12
CA GLU A 53 6.98 -3.98 -3.48
C GLU A 53 6.70 -2.47 -3.55
N GLY A 54 6.29 -1.84 -2.44
CA GLY A 54 6.02 -0.41 -2.38
C GLY A 54 4.96 0.03 -3.41
N ASP A 55 5.30 1.02 -4.23
CA ASP A 55 4.43 1.56 -5.28
C ASP A 55 4.35 0.68 -6.55
N LEU A 56 5.22 -0.33 -6.68
CA LEU A 56 5.39 -1.09 -7.93
C LEU A 56 4.29 -2.13 -8.18
N PHE A 57 3.48 -2.45 -7.18
CA PHE A 57 2.49 -3.54 -7.28
C PHE A 57 1.26 -3.20 -8.14
N LEU A 58 0.96 -1.90 -8.35
CA LEU A 58 -0.16 -1.48 -9.19
C LEU A 58 0.25 -0.35 -10.14
N PRO A 59 -0.01 -0.48 -11.45
CA PRO A 59 0.26 0.59 -12.39
C PRO A 59 -0.63 1.79 -12.09
N PHE A 60 -0.09 2.98 -12.32
CA PHE A 60 -0.86 4.21 -12.41
C PHE A 60 -2.09 4.00 -13.33
N PRO A 61 -3.34 4.41 -12.97
CA PRO A 61 -3.79 5.27 -11.86
C PRO A 61 -4.13 4.55 -10.55
N TYR A 62 -3.79 3.27 -10.42
CA TYR A 62 -4.13 2.46 -9.24
C TYR A 62 -2.93 2.25 -8.31
N SER A 63 -1.84 3.00 -8.53
CA SER A 63 -0.72 3.09 -7.60
C SER A 63 -1.26 3.26 -6.18
N ARG A 64 -0.78 2.46 -5.24
CA ARG A 64 -1.24 2.55 -3.85
C ARG A 64 -0.90 3.93 -3.33
N SER A 65 -1.89 4.68 -2.85
CA SER A 65 -1.56 5.94 -2.19
C SER A 65 -0.66 5.69 -0.99
N TYR A 66 0.16 6.69 -0.64
CA TYR A 66 0.97 6.66 0.58
C TYR A 66 0.16 6.29 1.82
N LYS A 67 -1.13 6.61 1.89
CA LYS A 67 -2.04 6.22 2.98
C LYS A 67 -2.21 4.69 3.08
N VAL A 68 -2.32 4.00 1.95
CA VAL A 68 -2.44 2.53 1.89
C VAL A 68 -1.13 1.89 2.34
N LEU A 69 0.01 2.32 1.79
CA LEU A 69 1.32 1.82 2.18
C LEU A 69 1.61 2.08 3.67
N TRP A 70 1.31 3.28 4.15
CA TRP A 70 1.40 3.61 5.56
C TRP A 70 0.60 2.64 6.43
N ARG A 71 -0.61 2.27 5.98
CA ARG A 71 -1.44 1.31 6.71
C ARG A 71 -0.83 -0.09 6.75
N VAL A 72 -0.19 -0.53 5.67
CA VAL A 72 0.57 -1.80 5.62
C VAL A 72 1.68 -1.78 6.68
N PHE A 73 2.54 -0.74 6.67
CA PHE A 73 3.63 -0.63 7.65
C PHE A 73 3.11 -0.54 9.08
N LYS A 74 2.06 0.23 9.33
CA LYS A 74 1.42 0.30 10.64
C LYS A 74 1.02 -1.09 11.11
N LYS A 75 0.31 -1.87 10.30
CA LYS A 75 -0.16 -3.22 10.64
C LYS A 75 1.01 -4.19 10.86
N LEU A 76 2.09 -4.08 10.09
CA LEU A 76 3.31 -4.87 10.31
C LEU A 76 4.01 -4.56 11.64
N PHE A 77 4.15 -3.27 11.98
CA PHE A 77 4.86 -2.85 13.19
C PHE A 77 4.01 -2.86 14.47
N THR A 78 2.69 -2.94 14.36
CA THR A 78 1.78 -3.08 15.51
C THR A 78 1.26 -4.50 15.63
N ASP A 79 0.44 -4.93 14.68
CA ASP A 79 -0.40 -6.13 14.81
C ASP A 79 0.44 -7.41 14.56
N PHE A 80 1.46 -7.34 13.70
CA PHE A 80 2.34 -8.46 13.36
C PHE A 80 3.77 -8.31 13.86
N ARG A 81 4.02 -7.43 14.84
CA ARG A 81 5.38 -7.14 15.31
C ARG A 81 6.11 -8.40 15.78
N ASP A 82 5.41 -9.27 16.51
CA ASP A 82 5.97 -10.51 17.06
C ASP A 82 6.24 -11.57 15.98
N CYS A 83 5.68 -11.41 14.78
CA CYS A 83 5.94 -12.28 13.63
C CYS A 83 7.21 -11.88 12.86
N LEU A 84 7.73 -10.66 13.06
CA LEU A 84 8.94 -10.19 12.39
C LEU A 84 10.18 -10.80 13.06
N SER A 85 10.97 -11.55 12.30
CA SER A 85 12.33 -11.86 12.73
C SER A 85 13.16 -10.58 12.83
N ARG A 86 14.27 -10.61 13.55
CA ARG A 86 15.15 -9.43 13.68
C ARG A 86 15.61 -8.89 12.32
N ALA A 87 15.93 -9.78 11.38
CA ALA A 87 16.29 -9.38 10.01
C ALA A 87 15.10 -8.73 9.30
N ASP A 88 13.93 -9.37 9.34
CA ASP A 88 12.71 -8.86 8.70
C ASP A 88 12.32 -7.48 9.24
N PHE A 89 12.45 -7.28 10.54
CA PHE A 89 12.16 -6.00 11.18
C PHE A 89 13.01 -4.87 10.59
N TYR A 90 14.32 -5.07 10.48
CA TYR A 90 15.21 -4.05 9.92
C TYR A 90 14.99 -3.82 8.43
N ASP A 91 14.71 -4.88 7.66
CA ASP A 91 14.40 -4.77 6.24
C ASP A 91 13.12 -3.95 6.02
N VAL A 92 12.04 -4.31 6.71
CA VAL A 92 10.76 -3.57 6.63
C VAL A 92 10.92 -2.14 7.15
N LEU A 93 11.75 -1.92 8.18
CA LEU A 93 12.03 -0.59 8.70
C LEU A 93 12.83 0.27 7.72
N ALA A 94 13.77 -0.31 7.00
CA ALA A 94 14.50 0.37 5.94
C ALA A 94 13.55 0.80 4.81
N CYS A 95 12.64 -0.09 4.38
CA CYS A 95 11.59 0.24 3.42
C CYS A 95 10.69 1.39 3.93
N ALA A 96 10.27 1.34 5.19
CA ALA A 96 9.46 2.42 5.77
C ALA A 96 10.20 3.77 5.76
N LYS A 97 11.49 3.77 6.13
CA LYS A 97 12.32 4.98 6.16
C LYS A 97 12.61 5.57 4.79
N SER A 98 12.70 4.76 3.74
CA SER A 98 12.91 5.27 2.38
C SER A 98 11.68 5.96 1.82
N MET A 99 10.48 5.53 2.25
CA MET A 99 9.20 6.07 1.78
C MET A 99 8.62 7.18 2.66
N PHE A 100 8.86 7.11 3.98
CA PHE A 100 8.25 8.01 4.95
C PHE A 100 9.31 8.69 5.80
N GLN A 101 9.25 10.01 5.89
CA GLN A 101 10.02 10.81 6.85
C GLN A 101 9.13 11.94 7.38
N PRO A 102 8.95 12.05 8.72
CA PRO A 102 9.45 11.15 9.76
C PRO A 102 8.64 9.85 9.89
N ILE A 103 9.24 8.79 10.42
CA ILE A 103 8.52 7.58 10.86
C ILE A 103 8.13 7.65 12.34
N PRO A 104 7.03 7.01 12.77
CA PRO A 104 6.61 6.99 14.17
C PRO A 104 7.64 6.31 15.07
N SER A 105 7.91 6.88 16.24
CA SER A 105 8.77 6.27 17.25
C SER A 105 8.24 4.91 17.73
N THR A 106 6.93 4.70 17.69
CA THR A 106 6.27 3.43 18.02
C THR A 106 6.69 2.28 17.09
N TRP A 107 7.21 2.57 15.89
CA TRP A 107 7.71 1.55 14.96
C TRP A 107 9.18 1.17 15.22
N LEU A 108 9.90 1.96 16.04
CA LEU A 108 11.35 1.77 16.25
C LEU A 108 11.69 0.66 17.23
N GLY A 109 10.69 0.07 17.88
CA GLY A 109 10.87 -1.18 18.61
C GLY A 109 11.37 -1.04 20.05
N TYR A 110 11.29 0.15 20.66
CA TYR A 110 11.58 0.36 22.09
C TYR A 110 10.57 -0.34 23.00
#